data_AF-A0A2N0Z3Z4-F1
#
_entry.id   AF-A0A2N0Z3Z4-F1
#
_cell.length_a   1.000
_cell.length_b   1.000
_cell.length_c   1.000
_cell.angle_alpha   90.00
_cell.angle_beta   90.00
_cell.angle_gamma   90.00
#
_symmetry.space_group_name_H-M   'P 1'
#
loop_
_entity.id
_entity.type
_entity.pdbx_description
1 polymer ?
#
loop_
_entity_poly.entity_id
_entity_poly.type
_entity_poly.pdbx_seq_one_letter_code
_entity_poly.pdbx_strand_id
1 'polypeptide(L)'
;MEKGKEHMDESILVCVYYGPNGERLIQRGCKIAKMLNCPLYILTVDPKPLDDLDAEKSGYIERWKELADKHNSNTFIIRDNEKKPISKVIAEVAREKNITQIILGQTAQSRWEQIAKGSIINSLLREIPFVDLHIISVARYLKNPEGHFEKGIRAYLIKEHENYRLIFNHTKSVEFEGIFFKECGTDFNNGIFKFMKDKETLQVEVHEDIVKELTNVEIDTTLDSNDDYL
;
A
#
# COMPACT_ATOMS: atom_id res chain seq x y z
N MET A 1 11.44 41.67 6.55
CA MET A 1 10.06 41.43 7.02
C MET A 1 9.55 40.20 6.30
N GLU A 2 9.67 39.02 6.91
CA GLU A 2 9.03 37.81 6.39
C GLU A 2 7.53 37.93 6.61
N LYS A 3 6.74 37.82 5.53
CA LYS A 3 5.28 37.76 5.61
C LYS A 3 4.90 36.57 6.49
N GLY A 4 4.15 36.83 7.56
CA GLY A 4 3.62 35.78 8.44
C GLY A 4 2.90 34.74 7.60
N LYS A 5 3.38 33.48 7.67
CA LYS A 5 2.69 32.35 7.07
C LYS A 5 1.37 32.19 7.83
N GLU A 6 0.27 32.55 7.20
CA GLU A 6 -1.06 32.13 7.65
C GLU A 6 -1.03 30.59 7.70
N HIS A 7 -1.08 30.03 8.90
CA HIS A 7 -1.43 28.63 9.06
C HIS A 7 -2.87 28.52 8.59
N MET A 8 -3.11 27.76 7.52
CA MET A 8 -4.47 27.32 7.26
C MET A 8 -4.88 26.43 8.42
N ASP A 9 -6.10 26.62 8.91
CA ASP A 9 -6.68 25.88 10.04
C ASP A 9 -7.07 24.45 9.61
N GLU A 10 -6.10 23.77 8.99
CA GLU A 10 -6.20 22.47 8.37
C GLU A 10 -5.36 21.48 9.16
N SER A 11 -5.71 20.20 9.09
CA SER A 11 -4.99 19.15 9.77
C SER A 11 -5.27 17.82 9.07
N ILE A 12 -4.21 17.12 8.68
CA ILE A 12 -4.32 15.94 7.84
C ILE A 12 -4.05 14.68 8.64
N LEU A 13 -4.89 13.67 8.49
CA LEU A 13 -4.68 12.32 9.00
C LEU A 13 -4.50 11.33 7.86
N VAL A 14 -3.35 10.69 7.78
CA VAL A 14 -3.08 9.59 6.84
C VAL A 14 -3.31 8.28 7.56
N CYS A 15 -4.32 7.52 7.14
CA CYS A 15 -4.54 6.19 7.70
C CYS A 15 -3.82 5.13 6.85
N VAL A 16 -2.87 4.43 7.45
CA VAL A 16 -2.06 3.39 6.81
C VAL A 16 -2.29 2.04 7.48
N TYR A 17 -2.07 0.98 6.71
CA TYR A 17 -2.11 -0.40 7.17
C TYR A 17 -0.94 -1.17 6.55
N TYR A 18 -0.50 -2.25 7.20
CA TYR A 18 0.68 -3.02 6.80
C TYR A 18 0.65 -3.39 5.32
N GLY A 19 1.80 -3.18 4.66
CA GLY A 19 1.99 -3.46 3.24
C GLY A 19 2.74 -2.35 2.50
N PRO A 20 3.03 -2.57 1.21
CA PRO A 20 3.90 -1.72 0.41
C PRO A 20 3.33 -0.33 0.13
N ASN A 21 2.02 -0.14 0.33
CA ASN A 21 1.31 1.08 -0.05
C ASN A 21 1.39 2.19 1.02
N GLY A 22 1.76 1.87 2.26
CA GLY A 22 1.77 2.84 3.36
C GLY A 22 2.69 4.02 3.10
N GLU A 23 3.89 3.77 2.57
CA GLU A 23 4.86 4.81 2.26
C GLU A 23 4.35 5.82 1.22
N ARG A 24 3.74 5.33 0.13
CA ARG A 24 3.16 6.20 -0.92
C ARG A 24 2.03 7.08 -0.38
N LEU A 25 1.19 6.54 0.51
CA LEU A 25 0.12 7.32 1.16
C LEU A 25 0.71 8.41 2.05
N ILE A 26 1.70 8.07 2.87
CA ILE A 26 2.40 9.02 3.74
C ILE A 26 3.04 10.13 2.91
N GLN A 27 3.79 9.78 1.86
CA GLN A 27 4.42 10.76 0.97
C GLN A 27 3.41 11.69 0.32
N ARG A 28 2.26 11.18 -0.16
CA ARG A 28 1.20 12.03 -0.71
C ARG A 28 0.63 12.93 0.39
N GLY A 29 0.34 12.38 1.57
CA GLY A 29 -0.06 13.15 2.75
C GLY A 29 0.88 14.31 3.04
N CYS A 30 2.17 14.03 3.17
CA CYS A 30 3.22 15.02 3.40
C CYS A 30 3.22 16.13 2.33
N LYS A 31 3.01 15.79 1.06
CA LYS A 31 2.96 16.77 -0.02
C LYS A 31 1.80 17.76 0.18
N ILE A 32 0.61 17.28 0.53
CA ILE A 32 -0.55 18.15 0.78
C ILE A 32 -0.32 18.96 2.04
N ALA A 33 0.14 18.35 3.13
CA ALA A 33 0.39 19.04 4.40
C ALA A 33 1.39 20.19 4.21
N LYS A 34 2.43 19.97 3.39
CA LYS A 34 3.38 21.02 3.00
C LYS A 34 2.74 22.12 2.16
N MET A 35 1.89 21.76 1.18
CA MET A 35 1.17 22.74 0.36
C MET A 35 0.21 23.57 1.20
N LEU A 36 -0.43 22.95 2.19
CA LEU A 36 -1.37 23.61 3.09
C LEU A 36 -0.71 24.29 4.30
N ASN A 37 0.60 24.06 4.48
CA ASN A 37 1.37 24.49 5.64
C ASN A 37 0.67 24.10 6.97
N CYS A 38 0.30 22.83 7.09
CA CYS A 38 -0.51 22.30 8.19
C CYS A 38 0.10 21.01 8.78
N PRO A 39 -0.29 20.60 10.01
CA PRO A 39 0.20 19.38 10.63
C PRO A 39 -0.29 18.10 9.92
N LEU A 40 0.54 17.05 10.00
CA LEU A 40 0.20 15.73 9.50
C LEU A 40 0.27 14.68 10.62
N TYR A 41 -0.73 13.82 10.69
CA TYR A 41 -0.78 12.68 11.57
C TYR A 41 -0.81 11.41 10.75
N ILE A 42 -0.08 10.40 11.17
CA ILE A 42 -0.10 9.08 10.53
C ILE A 42 -0.71 8.12 11.55
N LEU A 43 -1.77 7.42 11.16
CA LEU A 43 -2.49 6.48 12.02
C LEU A 43 -2.41 5.08 11.45
N THR A 44 -1.98 4.14 12.30
CA THR A 44 -2.18 2.71 12.08
C THR A 44 -3.08 2.14 13.18
N VAL A 45 -4.03 1.31 12.79
CA VAL A 45 -4.95 0.61 13.70
C VAL A 45 -4.74 -0.89 13.52
N ASP A 46 -4.34 -1.59 14.58
CA ASP A 46 -4.25 -3.06 14.60
C ASP A 46 -5.21 -3.62 15.67
N PRO A 47 -6.09 -4.56 15.33
CA PRO A 47 -6.92 -5.26 16.32
C PRO A 47 -6.11 -6.17 17.26
N LYS A 48 -4.87 -6.53 16.91
CA LYS A 48 -3.97 -7.32 17.76
C LYS A 48 -3.03 -6.42 18.58
N PRO A 49 -2.52 -6.91 19.72
CA PRO A 49 -1.50 -6.22 20.49
C PRO A 49 -0.20 -6.04 19.68
N LEU A 50 0.53 -4.95 19.94
CA LEU A 50 1.84 -4.71 19.32
C LEU A 50 2.86 -5.84 19.61
N ASP A 51 2.75 -6.46 20.77
CA ASP A 51 3.68 -7.50 21.23
C ASP A 51 3.54 -8.81 20.43
N ASP A 52 2.41 -9.00 19.74
CA ASP A 52 2.13 -10.14 18.85
C ASP A 52 2.46 -9.84 17.38
N LEU A 53 3.16 -8.74 17.08
CA LEU A 53 3.49 -8.38 15.71
C LEU A 53 4.67 -9.19 15.16
N ASP A 54 4.45 -9.84 14.02
CA ASP A 54 5.51 -10.48 13.25
C ASP A 54 6.57 -9.46 12.81
N ALA A 55 7.82 -9.91 12.65
CA ALA A 55 8.98 -9.07 12.29
C ALA A 55 8.73 -8.18 11.04
N GLU A 56 7.93 -8.66 10.08
CA GLU A 56 7.55 -7.91 8.88
C GLU A 56 6.74 -6.66 9.23
N LYS A 57 5.75 -6.77 10.14
CA LYS A 57 4.89 -5.66 10.55
C LYS A 57 5.68 -4.60 11.31
N SER A 58 6.57 -5.03 12.20
CA SER A 58 7.48 -4.14 12.93
C SER A 58 8.37 -3.34 11.98
N GLY A 59 8.88 -3.96 10.91
CA GLY A 59 9.68 -3.29 9.89
C GLY A 59 8.90 -2.26 9.04
N TYR A 60 7.57 -2.38 8.91
CA TYR A 60 6.76 -1.31 8.31
C TYR A 60 6.60 -0.12 9.26
N ILE A 61 6.31 -0.39 10.54
CA ILE A 61 6.15 0.66 11.56
C ILE A 61 7.43 1.50 11.68
N GLU A 62 8.59 0.85 11.73
CA GLU A 62 9.88 1.52 11.83
C GLU A 62 10.12 2.44 10.62
N ARG A 63 9.93 1.92 9.40
CA ARG A 63 10.03 2.74 8.18
C ARG A 63 9.08 3.93 8.17
N TRP A 64 7.85 3.78 8.65
CA TRP A 64 6.89 4.89 8.70
C TRP A 64 7.25 5.92 9.76
N LYS A 65 7.80 5.49 10.90
CA LYS A 65 8.36 6.41 11.91
C LYS A 65 9.52 7.21 11.33
N GLU A 66 10.47 6.56 10.64
CA GLU A 66 11.56 7.27 9.97
C GLU A 66 11.06 8.28 8.92
N LEU A 67 10.03 7.92 8.15
CA LEU A 67 9.39 8.81 7.18
C LEU A 67 8.67 9.98 7.85
N ALA A 68 8.08 9.75 9.02
CA ALA A 68 7.50 10.81 9.84
C ALA A 68 8.59 11.74 10.35
N ASP A 69 9.67 11.22 10.94
CA ASP A 69 10.75 12.02 11.54
C ASP A 69 11.49 12.89 10.53
N LYS A 70 11.63 12.42 9.27
CA LYS A 70 12.18 13.21 8.16
C LYS A 70 11.33 14.44 7.79
N HIS A 71 10.10 14.49 8.28
CA HIS A 71 9.21 15.62 8.09
C HIS A 71 8.85 16.18 9.47
N ASN A 72 9.50 17.28 9.86
CA ASN A 72 9.39 17.98 11.16
C ASN A 72 7.97 18.38 11.63
N SER A 73 6.90 17.94 10.95
CA SER A 73 5.50 18.25 11.23
C SER A 73 4.61 17.00 11.33
N ASN A 74 5.22 15.80 11.44
CA ASN A 74 4.49 14.53 11.36
C ASN A 74 4.48 13.80 12.71
N THR A 75 3.30 13.46 13.21
CA THR A 75 3.15 12.60 14.41
C THR A 75 2.64 11.22 14.04
N PHE A 76 3.35 10.17 14.45
CA PHE A 76 2.92 8.78 14.25
C PHE A 76 2.09 8.28 15.45
N ILE A 77 0.89 7.79 15.19
CA ILE A 77 -0.08 7.30 16.18
C ILE A 77 -0.34 5.82 15.91
N ILE A 78 -0.20 5.00 16.95
CA ILE A 78 -0.55 3.59 16.91
C ILE A 78 -1.71 3.36 17.87
N ARG A 79 -2.78 2.73 17.35
CA ARG A 79 -3.88 2.20 18.16
C ARG A 79 -3.88 0.68 17.98
N ASP A 80 -3.37 -0.04 18.97
CA ASP A 80 -3.29 -1.49 19.00
C ASP A 80 -4.28 -2.10 20.02
N ASN A 81 -4.45 -3.43 19.97
CA ASN A 81 -5.40 -4.16 20.82
C ASN A 81 -6.84 -3.59 20.76
N GLU A 82 -7.20 -3.02 19.61
CA GLU A 82 -8.43 -2.26 19.47
C GLU A 82 -9.59 -3.16 19.05
N LYS A 83 -10.66 -3.14 19.86
CA LYS A 83 -11.85 -3.99 19.66
C LYS A 83 -12.97 -3.24 18.96
N LYS A 84 -12.90 -1.91 18.91
CA LYS A 84 -13.86 -1.07 18.19
C LYS A 84 -13.68 -1.24 16.67
N PRO A 85 -14.74 -0.98 15.89
CA PRO A 85 -14.61 -0.85 14.44
C PRO A 85 -13.57 0.22 14.08
N ILE A 86 -12.72 -0.05 13.09
CA ILE A 86 -11.65 0.86 12.65
C ILE A 86 -12.18 2.27 12.35
N SER A 87 -13.38 2.38 11.77
CA SER A 87 -14.05 3.66 11.50
C SER A 87 -14.25 4.51 12.76
N LYS A 88 -14.62 3.90 13.88
CA LYS A 88 -14.79 4.61 15.16
C LYS A 88 -13.47 5.09 15.71
N VAL A 89 -12.41 4.28 15.58
CA VAL A 89 -11.06 4.62 16.04
C VAL A 89 -10.52 5.79 15.24
N ILE A 90 -10.67 5.76 13.92
CA ILE A 90 -10.31 6.88 13.03
C ILE A 90 -11.11 8.13 13.42
N ALA A 91 -12.43 8.01 13.64
CA ALA A 91 -13.27 9.13 14.05
C ALA A 91 -12.89 9.71 15.42
N GLU A 92 -12.50 8.88 16.39
CA GLU A 92 -12.00 9.32 17.69
C GLU A 92 -10.70 10.12 17.54
N VAL A 93 -9.72 9.60 16.81
CA VAL A 93 -8.46 10.31 16.54
C VAL A 93 -8.71 11.59 15.75
N ALA A 94 -9.65 11.57 14.79
CA ALA A 94 -10.01 12.74 14.01
C ALA A 94 -10.53 13.88 14.89
N ARG A 95 -11.40 13.57 15.86
CA ARG A 95 -11.93 14.56 16.82
C ARG A 95 -10.85 15.01 17.81
N GLU A 96 -10.04 14.09 18.35
CA GLU A 96 -8.96 14.40 19.29
C GLU A 96 -7.90 15.35 18.72
N LYS A 97 -7.62 15.24 17.42
CA LYS A 97 -6.57 16.00 16.71
C LYS A 97 -7.11 17.13 15.82
N ASN A 98 -8.41 17.42 15.90
CA ASN A 98 -9.10 18.40 15.04
C ASN A 98 -8.74 18.21 13.56
N ILE A 99 -8.81 16.97 13.08
CA ILE A 99 -8.50 16.62 11.70
C ILE A 99 -9.60 17.18 10.80
N THR A 100 -9.19 17.86 9.73
CA THR A 100 -10.08 18.41 8.70
C THR A 100 -10.07 17.57 7.43
N GLN A 101 -9.00 16.82 7.19
CA GLN A 101 -8.84 15.97 6.01
C GLN A 101 -8.26 14.59 6.38
N ILE A 102 -8.85 13.52 5.86
CA ILE A 102 -8.35 12.16 6.03
C ILE A 102 -7.96 11.58 4.67
N ILE A 103 -6.80 10.93 4.64
CA ILE A 103 -6.27 10.24 3.48
C ILE A 103 -6.32 8.74 3.70
N LEU A 104 -6.99 8.05 2.77
CA LEU A 104 -7.16 6.59 2.77
C LEU A 104 -6.66 6.00 1.45
N GLY A 105 -6.06 4.81 1.50
CA GLY A 105 -5.74 4.05 0.30
C GLY A 105 -6.92 3.24 -0.21
N GLN A 106 -7.19 3.28 -1.51
CA GLN A 106 -8.24 2.48 -2.17
C GLN A 106 -8.10 0.97 -1.90
N THR A 107 -6.88 0.43 -1.82
CA THR A 107 -6.67 -0.99 -1.49
C THR A 107 -6.85 -1.30 -0.01
N ALA A 108 -6.58 -0.34 0.87
CA ALA A 108 -6.80 -0.47 2.31
C ALA A 108 -8.31 -0.50 2.62
N GLN A 109 -9.12 0.23 1.83
CA GLN A 109 -10.58 0.15 1.87
C GLN A 109 -11.05 -1.31 1.71
N SER A 110 -10.71 -2.01 0.63
CA SER A 110 -11.20 -3.39 0.42
C SER A 110 -10.78 -4.35 1.54
N ARG A 111 -9.58 -4.17 2.13
CA ARG A 111 -9.12 -4.97 3.26
C ARG A 111 -9.88 -4.64 4.55
N TRP A 112 -10.10 -3.36 4.83
CA TRP A 112 -10.87 -2.95 6.01
C TRP A 112 -12.35 -3.26 5.89
N GLU A 113 -12.92 -3.26 4.68
CA GLU A 113 -14.30 -3.71 4.44
C GLU A 113 -14.48 -5.20 4.74
N GLN A 114 -13.46 -6.02 4.43
CA GLN A 114 -13.43 -7.44 4.80
C GLN A 114 -13.35 -7.64 6.32
N ILE A 115 -12.60 -6.78 7.03
CA ILE A 115 -12.46 -6.84 8.49
C ILE A 115 -13.71 -6.28 9.21
N ALA A 116 -14.27 -5.18 8.70
CA ALA A 116 -15.37 -4.45 9.32
C ALA A 116 -16.77 -4.97 8.95
N LYS A 117 -16.89 -5.98 8.07
CA LYS A 117 -18.17 -6.51 7.54
C LYS A 117 -19.10 -5.40 7.03
N GLY A 118 -18.55 -4.43 6.30
CA GLY A 118 -19.29 -3.27 5.80
C GLY A 118 -18.38 -2.18 5.25
N SER A 119 -18.94 -1.16 4.59
CA SER A 119 -18.14 -0.08 4.00
C SER A 119 -17.58 0.86 5.07
N ILE A 120 -16.24 0.93 5.15
CA ILE A 120 -15.54 1.86 6.05
C ILE A 120 -15.79 3.31 5.68
N ILE A 121 -15.88 3.63 4.38
CA ILE A 121 -16.16 4.99 3.90
C ILE A 121 -17.54 5.43 4.38
N ASN A 122 -18.58 4.63 4.16
CA ASN A 122 -19.93 4.98 4.59
C ASN A 122 -20.01 5.14 6.12
N SER A 123 -19.24 4.35 6.86
CA SER A 123 -19.15 4.48 8.31
C SER A 123 -18.47 5.79 8.72
N LEU A 124 -17.37 6.16 8.08
CA LEU A 124 -16.66 7.41 8.33
C LEU A 124 -17.51 8.63 7.95
N LEU A 125 -18.18 8.62 6.79
CA LEU A 125 -19.09 9.69 6.38
C LEU A 125 -20.23 9.93 7.38
N ARG A 126 -20.67 8.89 8.11
CA ARG A 126 -21.66 9.03 9.19
C ARG A 126 -21.05 9.54 10.50
N GLU A 127 -19.86 9.07 10.86
CA GLU A 127 -19.21 9.40 12.13
C GLU A 127 -18.58 10.80 12.13
N ILE A 128 -18.03 11.22 10.99
CA ILE A 128 -17.29 12.47 10.81
C ILE A 128 -17.69 13.17 9.49
N PRO A 129 -18.94 13.64 9.37
CA PRO A 129 -19.45 14.25 8.13
C PRO A 129 -18.80 15.60 7.78
N PHE A 130 -18.01 16.16 8.69
CA PHE A 130 -17.34 17.45 8.58
C PHE A 130 -15.87 17.33 8.15
N VAL A 131 -15.40 16.13 7.84
CA VAL A 131 -14.00 15.84 7.47
C VAL A 131 -13.94 15.40 6.02
N ASP A 132 -13.07 16.04 5.24
CA ASP A 132 -12.87 15.69 3.84
C ASP A 132 -12.16 14.34 3.73
N LEU A 133 -12.69 13.44 2.89
CA LEU A 133 -12.10 12.12 2.66
C LEU A 133 -11.41 12.07 1.29
N HIS A 134 -10.08 11.90 1.30
CA HIS A 134 -9.27 11.68 0.11
C HIS A 134 -8.99 10.20 -0.09
N ILE A 135 -9.61 9.61 -1.11
CA ILE A 135 -9.30 8.23 -1.52
C ILE A 135 -8.21 8.26 -2.58
N ILE A 136 -7.02 7.76 -2.21
CA ILE A 136 -5.87 7.69 -3.11
C ILE A 136 -5.85 6.31 -3.73
N SER A 137 -5.85 6.27 -5.07
CA SER A 137 -5.46 5.07 -5.78
C SER A 137 -3.96 4.84 -5.57
N VAL A 138 -3.67 3.97 -4.62
CA VAL A 138 -2.37 3.33 -4.53
C VAL A 138 -2.42 2.26 -5.60
N ALA A 139 -1.64 2.46 -6.67
CA ALA A 139 -1.52 1.48 -7.75
C ALA A 139 -1.44 0.10 -7.10
N ARG A 140 -2.40 -0.76 -7.42
CA ARG A 140 -2.37 -2.11 -6.90
C ARG A 140 -1.01 -2.63 -7.35
N TYR A 141 -0.18 -3.09 -6.42
CA TYR A 141 0.69 -4.19 -6.81
C TYR A 141 -0.30 -5.25 -7.30
N LEU A 142 -0.39 -5.36 -8.62
CA LEU A 142 -1.49 -5.91 -9.42
C LEU A 142 -2.46 -6.79 -8.61
N LYS A 143 -3.58 -6.20 -8.19
CA LYS A 143 -4.81 -6.97 -8.10
C LYS A 143 -5.31 -6.99 -9.54
N ASN A 144 -4.90 -8.03 -10.27
CA ASN A 144 -5.21 -8.36 -11.67
C ASN A 144 -5.26 -7.16 -12.64
N PRO A 145 -4.28 -6.99 -13.54
CA PRO A 145 -4.52 -6.10 -14.67
C PRO A 145 -5.72 -6.60 -15.46
N GLU A 146 -5.92 -7.92 -15.56
CA GLU A 146 -7.09 -8.53 -16.18
C GLU A 146 -7.36 -9.90 -15.52
N GLY A 147 -8.51 -10.54 -15.73
CA GLY A 147 -8.83 -11.88 -15.21
C GLY A 147 -7.89 -13.02 -15.69
N HIS A 148 -6.74 -12.68 -16.26
CA HIS A 148 -5.76 -13.53 -16.88
C HIS A 148 -4.69 -14.05 -15.93
N PHE A 149 -4.65 -13.64 -14.66
CA PHE A 149 -3.66 -14.17 -13.71
C PHE A 149 -4.27 -14.67 -12.38
N GLU A 150 -3.71 -15.74 -11.85
CA GLU A 150 -4.01 -16.32 -10.55
C GLU A 150 -3.48 -15.45 -9.39
N LYS A 151 -3.90 -15.77 -8.16
CA LYS A 151 -3.41 -15.11 -6.96
C LYS A 151 -1.89 -15.30 -6.84
N GLY A 152 -1.16 -14.19 -6.73
CA GLY A 152 0.29 -14.21 -6.64
C GLY A 152 0.83 -15.08 -5.49
N ILE A 153 1.82 -15.91 -5.80
CA ILE A 153 2.50 -16.81 -4.86
C ILE A 153 3.98 -16.41 -4.72
N ARG A 154 4.54 -16.60 -3.52
CA ARG A 154 5.96 -16.33 -3.28
C ARG A 154 6.79 -17.31 -4.09
N ALA A 155 7.76 -16.80 -4.83
CA ALA A 155 8.66 -17.59 -5.66
C ALA A 155 10.04 -16.93 -5.72
N TYR A 156 10.99 -17.65 -6.28
CA TYR A 156 12.39 -17.28 -6.30
C TYR A 156 12.97 -17.54 -7.69
N LEU A 157 13.94 -16.74 -8.09
CA LEU A 157 14.75 -17.00 -9.28
C LEU A 157 16.10 -17.55 -8.87
N ILE A 158 16.48 -18.67 -9.47
CA ILE A 158 17.85 -19.19 -9.44
C ILE A 158 18.48 -18.97 -10.81
N LYS A 159 19.77 -18.65 -10.84
CA LYS A 159 20.49 -18.50 -12.11
C LYS A 159 20.90 -19.86 -12.65
N GLU A 160 20.52 -20.12 -13.90
CA GLU A 160 20.89 -21.32 -14.66
C GLU A 160 21.52 -20.89 -15.99
N HIS A 161 22.85 -20.94 -16.07
CA HIS A 161 23.62 -20.52 -17.24
C HIS A 161 23.35 -19.04 -17.61
N GLU A 162 22.74 -18.80 -18.78
CA GLU A 162 22.37 -17.48 -19.30
C GLU A 162 20.95 -17.04 -18.90
N ASN A 163 20.15 -17.95 -18.31
CA ASN A 163 18.75 -17.68 -17.96
C ASN A 163 18.54 -17.79 -16.44
N TYR A 164 17.32 -17.48 -16.01
CA TYR A 164 16.84 -17.69 -14.65
C TYR A 164 15.71 -18.73 -14.64
N ARG A 165 15.69 -19.57 -13.61
CA ARG A 165 14.60 -20.52 -13.37
C ARG A 165 13.77 -20.08 -12.17
N LEU A 166 12.46 -20.06 -12.35
CA LEU A 166 11.47 -19.87 -11.29
C LEU A 166 11.37 -21.13 -10.43
N ILE A 167 11.46 -20.96 -9.11
CA ILE A 167 11.23 -22.02 -8.14
C ILE A 167 10.35 -21.51 -7.01
N PHE A 168 9.56 -22.41 -6.40
CA PHE A 168 8.65 -22.07 -5.31
C PHE A 168 9.23 -22.36 -3.92
N ASN A 169 10.27 -23.18 -3.87
CA ASN A 169 10.96 -23.53 -2.63
C ASN A 169 12.26 -22.75 -2.51
N HIS A 170 12.50 -22.18 -1.33
CA HIS A 170 13.73 -21.44 -1.08
C HIS A 170 14.94 -22.39 -1.07
N THR A 171 16.01 -22.03 -1.78
CA THR A 171 17.27 -22.77 -1.80
C THR A 171 18.45 -21.85 -1.53
N LYS A 172 19.64 -22.40 -1.27
CA LYS A 172 20.86 -21.59 -1.05
C LYS A 172 21.34 -20.84 -2.31
N SER A 173 20.81 -21.21 -3.48
CA SER A 173 21.22 -20.67 -4.78
C SER A 173 20.26 -19.60 -5.32
N VAL A 174 19.34 -19.10 -4.48
CA VAL A 174 18.38 -18.05 -4.83
C VAL A 174 19.11 -16.74 -5.08
N GLU A 175 18.85 -16.12 -6.23
CA GLU A 175 19.38 -14.80 -6.60
C GLU A 175 18.36 -13.70 -6.37
N PHE A 176 17.08 -13.96 -6.67
CA PHE A 176 15.99 -13.00 -6.46
C PHE A 176 14.80 -13.64 -5.77
N GLU A 177 14.21 -12.89 -4.84
CA GLU A 177 12.95 -13.23 -4.20
C GLU A 177 11.84 -12.29 -4.70
N GLY A 178 10.66 -12.86 -4.96
CA GLY A 178 9.54 -12.10 -5.48
C GLY A 178 8.19 -12.80 -5.40
N ILE A 179 7.24 -12.24 -6.13
CA ILE A 179 5.88 -12.77 -6.27
C ILE A 179 5.66 -13.16 -7.72
N PHE A 180 5.28 -14.41 -7.94
CA PHE A 180 4.87 -14.93 -9.23
C PHE A 180 3.35 -14.89 -9.39
N PHE A 181 2.87 -14.35 -10.51
CA PHE A 181 1.48 -14.30 -10.91
C PHE A 181 1.32 -15.21 -12.14
N LYS A 182 0.79 -16.42 -11.93
CA LYS A 182 0.58 -17.41 -12.98
C LYS A 182 -0.58 -17.00 -13.90
N GLU A 183 -0.45 -17.20 -15.20
CA GLU A 183 -1.50 -16.94 -16.19
C GLU A 183 -2.62 -18.01 -16.11
N CYS A 184 -3.87 -17.55 -15.98
CA CYS A 184 -5.08 -18.36 -15.98
C CYS A 184 -5.22 -19.13 -17.31
N GLY A 185 -5.53 -20.42 -17.24
CA GLY A 185 -5.76 -21.25 -18.43
C GLY A 185 -4.52 -21.96 -18.97
N THR A 186 -3.41 -21.95 -18.23
CA THR A 186 -2.18 -22.68 -18.56
C THR A 186 -1.87 -23.76 -17.52
N ASP A 187 -1.43 -24.94 -17.97
CA ASP A 187 -0.91 -25.97 -17.05
C ASP A 187 0.54 -25.68 -16.63
N PHE A 188 1.26 -24.87 -17.42
CA PHE A 188 2.64 -24.46 -17.20
C PHE A 188 2.76 -23.23 -16.31
N ASN A 189 3.94 -22.96 -15.76
CA ASN A 189 4.20 -21.73 -15.00
C ASN A 189 4.53 -20.58 -15.94
N ASN A 190 3.54 -20.15 -16.71
CA ASN A 190 3.61 -18.93 -17.52
C ASN A 190 3.06 -17.76 -16.70
N GLY A 191 3.65 -16.59 -16.84
CA GLY A 191 3.09 -15.37 -16.28
C GLY A 191 4.13 -14.34 -15.89
N ILE A 192 3.87 -13.57 -14.83
CA ILE A 192 4.71 -12.43 -14.45
C ILE A 192 5.37 -12.68 -13.09
N PHE A 193 6.69 -12.52 -13.02
CA PHE A 193 7.43 -12.50 -11.78
C PHE A 193 7.85 -11.08 -11.42
N LYS A 194 7.52 -10.66 -10.20
CA LYS A 194 7.84 -9.32 -9.68
C LYS A 194 8.81 -9.40 -8.52
N PHE A 195 9.90 -8.66 -8.61
CA PHE A 195 10.93 -8.65 -7.59
C PHE A 195 11.61 -7.28 -7.50
N MET A 196 12.28 -7.05 -6.38
CA MET A 196 13.04 -5.83 -6.14
C MET A 196 14.50 -6.05 -6.55
N LYS A 197 15.06 -5.13 -7.35
CA LYS A 197 16.48 -5.08 -7.70
C LYS A 197 16.93 -3.63 -7.71
N ASP A 198 18.06 -3.33 -7.10
CA ASP A 198 18.63 -1.97 -7.07
C ASP A 198 17.65 -0.88 -6.55
N LYS A 199 16.76 -1.25 -5.62
CA LYS A 199 15.66 -0.41 -5.06
C LYS A 199 14.55 -0.06 -6.05
N GLU A 200 14.58 -0.64 -7.25
CA GLU A 200 13.50 -0.54 -8.23
C GLU A 200 12.73 -1.86 -8.31
N THR A 201 11.45 -1.76 -8.68
CA THR A 201 10.62 -2.94 -8.96
C THR A 201 10.82 -3.35 -10.41
N LEU A 202 11.23 -4.60 -10.62
CA LEU A 202 11.28 -5.23 -11.94
C LEU A 202 10.12 -6.20 -12.11
N GLN A 203 9.60 -6.25 -13.34
CA GLN A 203 8.60 -7.20 -13.78
C GLN A 203 9.15 -7.95 -14.98
N VAL A 204 9.23 -9.26 -14.87
CA VAL A 204 9.79 -10.12 -15.92
C VAL A 204 8.78 -11.19 -16.29
N GLU A 205 8.79 -11.57 -17.56
CA GLU A 205 7.95 -12.64 -18.06
C GLU A 205 8.58 -14.01 -17.75
N VAL A 206 7.75 -14.92 -17.25
CA VAL A 206 8.09 -16.32 -17.04
C VAL A 206 7.38 -17.12 -18.11
N HIS A 207 8.13 -17.95 -18.82
CA HIS A 207 7.60 -18.94 -19.75
C HIS A 207 8.11 -20.31 -19.32
N GLU A 208 7.20 -21.20 -18.93
CA GLU A 208 7.49 -22.57 -18.50
C GLU A 208 8.62 -22.64 -17.47
N ASP A 209 8.48 -21.90 -16.36
CA ASP A 209 9.50 -21.76 -15.29
C ASP A 209 10.78 -21.01 -15.68
N ILE A 210 10.92 -20.50 -16.91
CA ILE A 210 12.15 -19.86 -17.38
C ILE A 210 11.93 -18.36 -17.60
N VAL A 211 12.85 -17.56 -17.06
CA VAL A 211 12.99 -16.13 -17.33
C VAL A 211 14.28 -15.95 -18.14
N LYS A 212 14.15 -15.56 -19.40
CA LYS A 212 15.29 -15.42 -20.33
C LYS A 212 16.07 -14.13 -20.08
N GLU A 213 15.37 -13.03 -19.82
CA GLU A 213 15.98 -11.72 -19.62
C GLU A 213 15.31 -11.01 -18.44
N LEU A 214 16.09 -10.25 -17.67
CA LEU A 214 15.58 -9.36 -16.63
C LEU A 214 15.13 -8.02 -17.20
N THR A 215 14.44 -8.05 -18.34
CA THR A 215 13.93 -6.88 -19.03
C THR A 215 12.59 -6.49 -18.42
N ASN A 216 12.48 -5.24 -17.96
CA ASN A 216 11.24 -4.75 -17.36
C ASN A 216 10.15 -4.70 -18.45
N VAL A 217 9.12 -5.53 -18.31
CA VAL A 217 7.99 -5.49 -19.22
C VAL A 217 7.12 -4.28 -18.86
N GLU A 218 7.08 -3.28 -19.74
CA GLU A 218 6.08 -2.20 -19.67
C GLU A 218 4.72 -2.80 -20.04
N ILE A 219 3.89 -3.08 -19.04
CA ILE A 219 2.47 -3.30 -19.30
C ILE A 219 1.86 -1.91 -19.46
N ASP A 220 1.52 -1.55 -20.69
CA ASP A 220 0.79 -0.32 -20.99
C ASP A 220 -0.58 -0.38 -20.31
N THR A 221 -0.76 0.41 -19.25
CA THR A 221 -2.02 0.49 -18.50
C THR A 221 -3.03 1.48 -19.12
N THR A 222 -2.86 1.89 -20.37
CA THR A 222 -3.70 2.94 -21.01
C THR A 222 -4.69 2.47 -22.08
N LEU A 223 -4.95 1.16 -22.21
CA LEU A 223 -5.99 0.60 -23.08
C LEU A 223 -6.84 -0.29 -22.15
N ASP A 224 -8.13 -0.09 -21.84
CA ASP A 224 -9.23 0.51 -22.56
C ASP A 224 -10.00 1.54 -21.72
N SER A 225 -10.13 2.76 -22.24
CA SER A 225 -11.18 3.71 -21.87
C SER A 225 -12.27 3.68 -22.93
N ASN A 226 -12.81 2.50 -23.22
CA ASN A 226 -14.03 2.34 -24.00
C ASN A 226 -14.88 1.31 -23.28
N ASP A 227 -15.68 1.77 -22.33
CA ASP A 227 -16.97 1.14 -22.09
C ASP A 227 -17.97 2.24 -21.71
N ASP A 228 -18.77 2.57 -22.72
CA ASP A 228 -20.03 3.27 -22.62
C ASP A 228 -20.90 2.63 -21.54
N TYR A 229 -21.28 3.40 -20.52
CA TYR A 229 -22.57 3.16 -19.85
C TYR A 229 -23.24 4.50 -19.53
N LEU A 230 -24.34 4.70 -20.26
CA LEU A 230 -25.49 5.56 -19.96
C LEU A 230 -26.03 5.32 -18.53
#